data_AF-A0A2V9JLP3-F1
#
_entry.id   AF-A0A2V9JLP3-F1
#
_cell.length_a   1.000
_cell.length_b   1.000
_cell.length_c   1.000
_cell.angle_alpha   90.00
_cell.angle_beta   90.00
_cell.angle_gamma   90.00
#
_symmetry.space_group_name_H-M   'P 1'
#
loop_
_entity.id
_entity.type
_entity.pdbx_description
1 polymer ?
#
loop_
_entity_poly.entity_id
_entity_poly.type
_entity_poly.pdbx_seq_one_letter_code
_entity_poly.pdbx_strand_id
1 'polypeptide(L)'
;MTLGSKNPERFKALLHPKCLACMTAQNQEFYDSVFSRQSKDTVPANYKTTVEPIAANQGLLFENELVYPLRPSHELQIHFKTENTKAFSSTTLVVFVVYDAGRWQQVLPCPGPDTIAKMRVHKEESAKQDRRAQQLAANLSDPLRAELMDLLRNGQRVDAMKRYAAASGGTMTSMAGAEAEIEEIVNRETRAWDTEDCGGALTRWRTTGSAGRARSTRRSAASGG
;
A
#
# COMPACT_ATOMS: atom_id res chain seq x y z
N MET A 1 9.64 20.81 -5.39
CA MET A 1 8.39 20.02 -5.47
C MET A 1 8.45 19.00 -4.34
N THR A 2 7.55 19.04 -3.36
CA THR A 2 7.62 18.16 -2.17
C THR A 2 6.45 17.17 -2.19
N LEU A 3 6.63 16.08 -2.94
CA LEU A 3 5.72 14.93 -2.93
C LEU A 3 5.88 14.18 -1.59
N GLY A 4 4.80 13.68 -1.00
CA GLY A 4 4.81 13.08 0.34
C GLY A 4 4.69 14.07 1.52
N SER A 5 4.42 15.36 1.25
CA SER A 5 4.09 16.33 2.30
C SER A 5 2.78 15.97 2.99
N LYS A 6 2.78 15.92 4.33
CA LYS A 6 1.55 15.78 5.15
C LYS A 6 0.68 17.04 5.16
N ASN A 7 1.13 18.13 4.54
CA ASN A 7 0.37 19.37 4.38
C ASN A 7 -0.34 19.40 3.01
N PRO A 8 -1.69 19.39 2.97
CA PRO A 8 -2.46 19.36 1.73
C PRO A 8 -2.34 20.64 0.90
N GLU A 9 -2.09 21.80 1.50
CA GLU A 9 -1.91 23.05 0.76
C GLU A 9 -0.60 23.06 -0.04
N ARG A 10 0.46 22.43 0.52
CA ARG A 10 1.70 22.22 -0.22
C ARG A 10 1.51 21.30 -1.41
N PHE A 11 0.59 20.35 -1.30
CA PHE A 11 0.24 19.45 -2.39
C PHE A 11 -0.53 20.18 -3.49
N LYS A 12 -1.56 20.96 -3.14
CA LYS A 12 -2.31 21.80 -4.08
C LYS A 12 -1.42 22.76 -4.88
N ALA A 13 -0.37 23.30 -4.26
CA ALA A 13 0.60 24.17 -4.94
C ALA A 13 1.39 23.50 -6.08
N LEU A 14 1.42 22.15 -6.12
CA LEU A 14 2.05 21.37 -7.18
C LEU A 14 1.14 21.14 -8.38
N LEU A 15 -0.17 21.32 -8.19
CA LEU A 15 -1.16 21.01 -9.21
C LEU A 15 -1.20 22.08 -10.30
N HIS A 16 -1.58 21.65 -11.49
CA HIS A 16 -1.89 22.56 -12.58
C HIS A 16 -3.16 23.39 -12.27
N PRO A 17 -3.25 24.70 -12.62
CA PRO A 17 -4.40 25.53 -12.31
C PRO A 17 -5.73 24.98 -12.83
N LYS A 18 -5.73 24.33 -14.00
CA LYS A 18 -6.92 23.66 -14.54
C LYS A 18 -7.40 22.48 -13.69
N CYS A 19 -6.51 21.78 -12.97
CA CYS A 19 -6.89 20.74 -12.02
C CYS A 19 -7.49 21.37 -10.75
N LEU A 20 -6.91 22.48 -10.28
CA LEU A 20 -7.45 23.23 -9.13
C LEU A 20 -8.87 23.75 -9.41
N ALA A 21 -9.13 24.21 -10.63
CA ALA A 21 -10.46 24.65 -11.06
C ALA A 21 -11.54 23.55 -11.01
N CYS A 22 -11.14 22.28 -11.05
CA CYS A 22 -12.07 21.15 -10.92
C CYS A 22 -12.43 20.81 -9.47
N MET A 23 -11.73 21.37 -8.49
CA MET A 23 -11.99 21.09 -7.08
C MET A 23 -13.18 21.92 -6.60
N THR A 24 -14.24 21.23 -6.21
CA THR A 24 -15.48 21.82 -5.72
C THR A 24 -15.91 21.13 -4.43
N ALA A 25 -16.82 21.74 -3.67
CA ALA A 25 -17.38 21.11 -2.48
C ALA A 25 -18.04 19.75 -2.79
N GLN A 26 -18.58 19.56 -4.00
CA GLN A 26 -19.30 18.35 -4.40
C GLN A 26 -18.37 17.15 -4.62
N ASN A 27 -17.11 17.39 -5.02
CA ASN A 27 -16.12 16.36 -5.32
C ASN A 27 -14.89 16.41 -4.38
N GLN A 28 -14.96 17.18 -3.29
CA GLN A 28 -13.89 17.34 -2.32
C GLN A 28 -13.39 15.99 -1.79
N GLU A 29 -14.30 15.06 -1.50
CA GLU A 29 -14.00 13.72 -0.99
C GLU A 29 -13.08 12.92 -1.94
N PHE A 30 -13.24 13.09 -3.25
CA PHE A 30 -12.39 12.43 -4.24
C PHE A 30 -10.95 12.92 -4.08
N TYR A 31 -10.75 14.24 -4.05
CA TYR A 31 -9.43 14.84 -3.91
C TYR A 31 -8.80 14.56 -2.54
N ASP A 32 -9.58 14.59 -1.47
CA ASP A 32 -9.11 14.19 -0.13
C ASP A 32 -8.61 12.74 -0.12
N SER A 33 -9.30 11.83 -0.81
CA SER A 33 -8.85 10.44 -0.94
C SER A 33 -7.54 10.32 -1.72
N VAL A 34 -7.37 11.09 -2.80
CA VAL A 34 -6.14 11.15 -3.58
C VAL A 34 -4.99 11.68 -2.72
N PHE A 35 -5.20 12.80 -2.01
CA PHE A 35 -4.19 13.41 -1.16
C PHE A 35 -3.82 12.52 0.03
N SER A 36 -4.80 11.86 0.63
CA SER A 36 -4.58 10.89 1.71
C SER A 36 -3.68 9.74 1.24
N ARG A 37 -3.93 9.18 0.05
CA ARG A 37 -3.08 8.12 -0.53
C ARG A 37 -1.66 8.61 -0.81
N GLN A 38 -1.50 9.78 -1.42
CA GLN A 38 -0.18 10.30 -1.76
C GLN A 38 0.64 10.79 -0.55
N SER A 39 -0.04 11.12 0.55
CA SER A 39 0.59 11.52 1.81
C SER A 39 0.66 10.37 2.82
N LYS A 40 0.20 9.16 2.49
CA LYS A 40 0.19 8.01 3.40
C LYS A 40 1.59 7.72 3.94
N ASP A 41 2.54 7.58 3.03
CA ASP A 41 3.93 7.27 3.35
C ASP A 41 4.81 8.52 3.20
N THR A 42 5.76 8.67 4.12
CA THR A 42 6.83 9.66 3.97
C THR A 42 7.82 9.14 2.95
N VAL A 43 8.09 9.92 1.90
CA VAL A 43 9.13 9.59 0.92
C VAL A 43 10.50 9.79 1.57
N PRO A 44 11.30 8.72 1.78
CA PRO A 44 12.60 8.82 2.43
C PRO A 44 13.64 9.41 1.47
N ALA A 45 14.74 9.96 1.98
CA ALA A 45 15.76 10.62 1.15
C ALA A 45 16.43 9.71 0.09
N ASN A 46 16.38 8.39 0.27
CA ASN A 46 17.00 7.39 -0.60
C ASN A 46 16.04 6.80 -1.66
N TYR A 47 15.04 7.58 -2.08
CA TYR A 47 14.13 7.18 -3.14
C TYR A 47 14.83 7.09 -4.51
N LYS A 48 14.24 6.34 -5.44
CA LYS A 48 14.58 6.34 -6.87
C LYS A 48 13.45 6.94 -7.67
N THR A 49 13.79 7.66 -8.74
CA THR A 49 12.80 8.25 -9.65
C THR A 49 13.02 7.81 -11.07
N THR A 50 11.92 7.54 -11.77
CA THR A 50 11.87 7.36 -13.22
C THR A 50 10.88 8.36 -13.79
N VAL A 51 11.22 8.97 -14.93
CA VAL A 51 10.31 9.86 -15.66
C VAL A 51 10.18 9.31 -17.07
N GLU A 52 8.96 8.98 -17.46
CA GLU A 52 8.68 8.37 -18.76
C GLU A 52 7.72 9.26 -19.56
N PRO A 53 7.99 9.50 -20.86
CA PRO A 53 7.05 10.22 -21.70
C PRO A 53 5.80 9.36 -21.95
N ILE A 54 4.63 10.00 -21.93
CA ILE A 54 3.36 9.37 -22.28
C ILE A 54 3.09 9.63 -23.76
N ALA A 55 3.01 8.57 -24.56
CA ALA A 55 2.74 8.71 -25.99
C ALA A 55 1.34 9.32 -26.23
N ALA A 56 1.17 10.08 -27.31
CA ALA A 56 -0.09 10.78 -27.60
C ALA A 56 -1.30 9.84 -27.72
N ASN A 57 -1.07 8.60 -28.18
CA ASN A 57 -2.08 7.55 -28.38
C ASN A 57 -2.18 6.55 -27.21
N GLN A 58 -1.39 6.73 -26.14
CA GLN A 58 -1.43 5.85 -24.98
C GLN A 58 -2.66 6.16 -24.13
N GLY A 59 -3.44 5.15 -23.74
CA GLY A 59 -4.56 5.36 -22.82
C GLY A 59 -4.08 5.83 -21.44
N LEU A 60 -4.80 6.75 -20.81
CA LEU A 60 -4.54 7.16 -19.42
C LEU A 60 -5.28 6.27 -18.43
N LEU A 61 -4.75 6.20 -17.21
CA LEU A 61 -5.42 5.49 -16.12
C LEU A 61 -6.82 6.07 -15.89
N PHE A 62 -7.82 5.20 -15.95
CA PHE A 62 -9.25 5.51 -15.81
C PHE A 62 -9.78 6.55 -16.81
N GLU A 63 -9.21 6.66 -18.00
CA GLU A 63 -9.63 7.66 -19.00
C GLU A 63 -11.11 7.58 -19.42
N ASN A 64 -11.74 6.42 -19.26
CA ASN A 64 -13.16 6.21 -19.54
C ASN A 64 -14.08 6.67 -18.40
N GLU A 65 -13.52 6.92 -17.20
CA GLU A 65 -14.27 7.29 -15.99
C GLU A 65 -13.89 8.68 -15.47
N LEU A 66 -12.75 9.20 -15.91
CA LEU A 66 -12.13 10.40 -15.39
C LEU A 66 -11.68 11.30 -16.55
N VAL A 67 -12.01 12.59 -16.45
CA VAL A 67 -11.63 13.57 -17.47
C VAL A 67 -10.38 14.32 -17.03
N TYR A 68 -9.30 14.22 -17.80
CA TYR A 68 -8.11 15.02 -17.55
C TYR A 68 -8.29 16.42 -18.14
N PRO A 69 -8.20 17.51 -17.35
CA PRO A 69 -8.44 18.87 -17.86
C PRO A 69 -7.31 19.38 -18.76
N LEU A 70 -6.21 18.64 -18.77
CA LEU A 70 -5.12 18.68 -19.74
C LEU A 70 -4.47 17.30 -19.74
N ARG A 71 -4.00 16.84 -20.90
CA ARG A 71 -3.35 15.55 -21.02
C ARG A 71 -1.95 15.62 -20.38
N PRO A 72 -1.59 14.74 -19.43
CA PRO A 72 -0.22 14.67 -18.93
C PRO A 72 0.71 14.23 -20.05
N SER A 73 1.92 14.78 -20.07
CA SER A 73 2.95 14.43 -21.05
C SER A 73 3.94 13.42 -20.53
N HIS A 74 4.06 13.29 -19.20
CA HIS A 74 4.99 12.35 -18.57
C HIS A 74 4.36 11.69 -17.34
N GLU A 75 4.85 10.50 -17.04
CA GLU A 75 4.63 9.80 -15.79
C GLU A 75 5.92 9.85 -14.95
N LEU A 76 5.82 10.37 -13.73
CA LEU A 76 6.87 10.34 -12.72
C LEU A 76 6.56 9.20 -11.74
N GLN A 77 7.46 8.23 -11.67
CA GLN A 77 7.41 7.16 -10.68
C GLN A 77 8.46 7.42 -9.60
N ILE A 78 8.03 7.39 -8.33
CA ILE A 78 8.92 7.49 -7.17
C ILE A 78 8.89 6.16 -6.43
N HIS A 79 10.00 5.44 -6.49
CA HIS A 79 10.16 4.15 -5.83
C HIS A 79 10.92 4.33 -4.52
N PHE A 80 10.36 3.86 -3.42
CA PHE A 80 11.02 3.90 -2.13
C PHE A 80 10.65 2.71 -1.27
N LYS A 81 11.52 2.39 -0.32
CA LYS A 81 11.20 1.43 0.73
C LYS A 81 10.49 2.18 1.85
N THR A 82 9.35 1.68 2.26
CA THR A 82 8.64 2.16 3.44
C THR A 82 9.32 1.60 4.69
N GLU A 83 9.68 2.48 5.63
CA GLU A 83 10.41 2.09 6.86
C GLU A 83 9.57 1.16 7.76
N ASN A 84 8.24 1.18 7.62
CA ASN A 84 7.28 0.50 8.49
C ASN A 84 6.72 -0.81 7.91
N THR A 85 7.19 -1.29 6.76
CA THR A 85 6.73 -2.57 6.20
C THR A 85 7.92 -3.47 5.88
N LYS A 86 7.72 -4.79 6.08
CA LYS A 86 8.70 -5.90 6.02
C LYS A 86 9.80 -5.71 4.95
N ALA A 87 10.97 -6.31 5.18
CA ALA A 87 12.24 -6.20 4.41
C ALA A 87 12.21 -6.31 2.86
N PHE A 88 11.04 -6.47 2.23
CA PHE A 88 10.85 -6.61 0.79
C PHE A 88 9.69 -5.79 0.21
N SER A 89 9.04 -4.91 0.99
CA SER A 89 8.02 -4.00 0.44
C SER A 89 8.67 -2.72 -0.11
N SER A 90 8.40 -2.44 -1.38
CA SER A 90 8.70 -1.15 -2.02
C SER A 90 7.39 -0.51 -2.43
N THR A 91 7.23 0.77 -2.13
CA THR A 91 6.12 1.59 -2.59
C THR A 91 6.54 2.34 -3.84
N THR A 92 5.64 2.39 -4.83
CA THR A 92 5.78 3.25 -6.00
C THR A 92 4.68 4.30 -5.96
N LEU A 93 5.06 5.57 -5.84
CA LEU A 93 4.15 6.68 -6.06
C LEU A 93 4.19 7.05 -7.54
N VAL A 94 3.04 6.93 -8.22
CA VAL A 94 2.88 7.30 -9.63
C VAL A 94 2.22 8.68 -9.70
N VAL A 95 2.85 9.60 -10.43
CA VAL A 95 2.41 11.00 -10.56
C VAL A 95 2.39 11.37 -12.03
N PHE A 96 1.23 11.77 -12.54
CA PHE A 96 1.12 12.34 -13.87
C PHE A 96 1.52 13.81 -13.86
N VAL A 97 2.39 14.21 -14.78
CA VAL A 97 2.92 15.58 -14.84
C VAL A 97 2.88 16.13 -16.27
N VAL A 98 2.88 17.46 -16.34
CA VAL A 98 2.99 18.23 -17.58
C VAL A 98 3.92 19.40 -17.35
N TYR A 99 4.68 19.76 -18.37
CA TYR A 99 5.44 21.00 -18.40
C TYR A 99 4.58 22.06 -19.11
N ASP A 100 4.08 23.02 -18.34
CA ASP A 100 3.27 24.14 -18.85
C ASP A 100 3.75 25.44 -18.20
N ALA A 101 3.66 26.55 -18.95
CA ALA A 101 4.06 27.88 -18.48
C ALA A 101 5.44 27.93 -17.78
N GLY A 102 6.42 27.16 -18.27
CA GLY A 102 7.79 27.15 -17.76
C GLY A 102 8.01 26.36 -16.47
N ARG A 103 7.06 25.50 -16.05
CA ARG A 103 7.20 24.68 -14.84
C ARG A 103 6.55 23.31 -14.98
N TRP A 104 7.09 22.33 -14.27
CA TRP A 104 6.45 21.03 -14.09
C TRP A 104 5.31 21.15 -13.07
N GLN A 105 4.15 20.62 -13.43
CA GLN A 105 2.96 20.60 -12.58
C GLN A 105 2.32 19.22 -12.64
N GLN A 106 1.78 18.80 -11.51
CA GLN A 106 1.02 17.56 -11.44
C GLN A 106 -0.37 17.76 -12.05
N VAL A 107 -0.79 16.75 -12.79
CA VAL A 107 -2.10 16.68 -13.40
C VAL A 107 -2.90 15.61 -12.65
N LEU A 108 -4.03 16.03 -12.09
CA LEU A 108 -5.05 15.13 -11.58
C LEU A 108 -6.28 15.19 -12.49
N PRO A 109 -7.02 14.07 -12.60
CA PRO A 109 -8.29 14.08 -13.29
C PRO A 109 -9.35 14.89 -12.54
N CYS A 110 -10.38 15.29 -13.29
CA CYS A 110 -11.61 15.89 -12.83
C CYS A 110 -12.70 14.81 -12.81
N PRO A 111 -13.22 14.42 -11.63
CA PRO A 111 -14.25 13.41 -11.55
C PRO A 111 -15.60 13.98 -12.01
N GLY A 112 -16.30 13.23 -12.86
CA GLY A 112 -17.68 13.52 -13.24
C GLY A 112 -18.68 13.08 -12.16
N PRO A 113 -19.95 13.51 -12.25
CA PRO A 113 -21.00 13.14 -11.29
C PRO A 113 -21.15 11.62 -11.10
N ASP A 114 -21.11 10.86 -12.20
CA ASP A 114 -21.23 9.40 -12.18
C ASP A 114 -20.08 8.74 -11.40
N THR A 115 -18.86 9.24 -11.57
CA THR A 115 -17.68 8.73 -10.87
C THR A 115 -17.72 9.04 -9.38
N ILE A 116 -18.22 10.23 -9.01
CA ILE A 116 -18.47 10.56 -7.60
C ILE A 116 -19.53 9.64 -6.99
N ALA A 117 -20.62 9.35 -7.71
CA ALA A 117 -21.64 8.43 -7.25
C ALA A 117 -21.08 7.01 -7.05
N LYS A 118 -20.32 6.48 -8.03
CA LYS A 118 -19.65 5.18 -7.93
C LYS A 118 -18.67 5.12 -6.76
N MET A 119 -17.88 6.17 -6.55
CA MET A 119 -16.93 6.25 -5.44
C MET A 119 -17.64 6.17 -4.08
N ARG A 120 -18.79 6.84 -3.93
CA ARG A 120 -19.59 6.78 -2.69
C ARG A 120 -20.12 5.38 -2.43
N VAL A 121 -20.67 4.72 -3.45
CA VAL A 121 -21.12 3.32 -3.35
C VAL A 121 -19.96 2.41 -2.94
N HIS A 122 -18.82 2.50 -3.62
CA HIS A 122 -17.64 1.70 -3.28
C HIS A 122 -17.15 1.98 -1.86
N LYS A 123 -17.16 3.24 -1.40
CA LYS A 123 -16.78 3.58 -0.03
C LYS A 123 -17.70 2.94 1.00
N GLU A 124 -19.00 2.96 0.77
CA GLU A 124 -19.97 2.32 1.65
C GLU A 124 -19.80 0.79 1.67
N GLU A 125 -19.52 0.18 0.52
CA GLU A 125 -19.22 -1.25 0.40
C GLU A 125 -17.93 -1.61 1.13
N SER A 126 -16.84 -0.86 0.94
CA SER A 126 -15.60 -1.04 1.69
C SER A 126 -15.83 -0.90 3.18
N ALA A 127 -16.57 0.12 3.64
CA ALA A 127 -16.87 0.29 5.06
C ALA A 127 -17.75 -0.84 5.64
N LYS A 128 -18.58 -1.50 4.82
CA LYS A 128 -19.32 -2.70 5.23
C LYS A 128 -18.38 -3.91 5.34
N GLN A 129 -17.48 -4.07 4.38
CA GLN A 129 -16.46 -5.12 4.39
C GLN A 129 -15.51 -4.97 5.59
N ASP A 130 -15.03 -3.76 5.87
CA ASP A 130 -14.16 -3.46 7.01
C ASP A 130 -14.87 -3.78 8.34
N ARG A 131 -16.14 -3.39 8.50
CA ARG A 131 -16.93 -3.72 9.70
C ARG A 131 -17.12 -5.23 9.86
N ARG A 132 -17.41 -5.92 8.76
CA ARG A 132 -17.53 -7.39 8.76
C ARG A 132 -16.20 -8.05 9.16
N ALA A 133 -15.09 -7.58 8.59
CA ALA A 133 -13.75 -8.03 8.93
C ALA A 133 -13.44 -7.85 10.41
N GLN A 134 -13.74 -6.67 10.97
CA GLN A 134 -13.56 -6.38 12.39
C GLN A 134 -14.39 -7.31 13.29
N GLN A 135 -15.65 -7.55 12.95
CA GLN A 135 -16.51 -8.47 13.69
C GLN A 135 -16.00 -9.91 13.64
N LEU A 136 -15.55 -10.38 12.47
CA LEU A 136 -15.00 -11.72 12.30
C LEU A 136 -13.69 -11.89 13.07
N ALA A 137 -12.80 -10.91 12.99
CA ALA A 137 -11.56 -10.87 13.76
C ALA A 137 -11.80 -10.88 15.27
N ALA A 138 -12.85 -10.19 15.74
CA ALA A 138 -13.20 -10.14 17.16
C ALA A 138 -13.74 -11.48 17.69
N ASN A 139 -14.43 -12.24 16.85
CA ASN A 139 -15.07 -13.50 17.21
C ASN A 139 -14.20 -14.74 16.93
N LEU A 140 -12.94 -14.54 16.51
CA LEU A 140 -12.04 -15.63 16.17
C LEU A 140 -11.56 -16.35 17.45
N SER A 141 -11.99 -17.59 17.64
CA SER A 141 -11.62 -18.40 18.82
C SER A 141 -10.33 -19.20 18.59
N ASP A 142 -9.69 -19.59 19.69
CA ASP A 142 -8.64 -20.61 19.66
C ASP A 142 -9.26 -21.99 19.31
N PRO A 143 -8.52 -22.90 18.64
CA PRO A 143 -7.12 -22.78 18.20
C PRO A 143 -6.91 -22.06 16.86
N LEU A 144 -7.98 -21.75 16.13
CA LEU A 144 -7.91 -21.15 14.79
C LEU A 144 -7.14 -19.83 14.79
N ARG A 145 -7.32 -18.99 15.80
CA ARG A 145 -6.58 -17.74 15.95
C ARG A 145 -5.08 -17.96 16.02
N ALA A 146 -4.61 -18.85 16.89
CA ALA A 146 -3.19 -19.18 17.01
C ALA A 146 -2.62 -19.71 15.68
N GLU A 147 -3.32 -20.63 15.02
CA GLU A 147 -2.89 -21.20 13.73
C GLU A 147 -2.77 -20.16 12.61
N LEU A 148 -3.76 -19.27 12.49
CA LEU A 148 -3.69 -18.18 11.51
C LEU A 148 -2.53 -17.23 11.81
N MET A 149 -2.33 -16.88 13.08
CA MET A 149 -1.21 -16.02 13.48
C MET A 149 0.15 -16.67 13.23
N ASP A 150 0.28 -17.98 13.38
CA ASP A 150 1.51 -18.70 13.03
C ASP A 150 1.78 -18.69 11.54
N LEU A 151 0.78 -18.99 10.71
CA LEU A 151 0.89 -18.90 9.26
C LEU A 151 1.28 -17.48 8.82
N LEU A 152 0.66 -16.47 9.41
CA LEU A 152 0.92 -15.06 9.08
C LEU A 152 2.31 -14.60 9.54
N ARG A 153 2.76 -15.04 10.72
CA ARG A 153 4.14 -14.82 11.21
C ARG A 153 5.18 -15.43 10.29
N ASN A 154 4.90 -16.61 9.74
CA ASN A 154 5.77 -17.31 8.80
C ASN A 154 5.66 -16.80 7.34
N GLY A 155 4.87 -15.75 7.09
CA GLY A 155 4.69 -15.17 5.75
C GLY A 155 3.80 -16.01 4.82
N GLN A 156 3.14 -17.04 5.34
CA GLN A 156 2.28 -17.97 4.61
C GLN A 156 0.86 -17.40 4.43
N ARG A 157 0.75 -16.22 3.81
CA ARG A 157 -0.53 -15.50 3.64
C ARG A 157 -1.60 -16.31 2.89
N VAL A 158 -1.19 -17.03 1.84
CA VAL A 158 -2.12 -17.86 1.06
C VAL A 158 -2.65 -19.03 1.87
N ASP A 159 -1.80 -19.64 2.71
CA ASP A 159 -2.20 -20.74 3.56
C ASP A 159 -3.10 -20.26 4.71
N ALA A 160 -2.83 -19.07 5.26
CA ALA A 160 -3.72 -18.42 6.23
C ALA A 160 -5.11 -18.16 5.63
N MET A 161 -5.18 -17.63 4.39
CA MET A 161 -6.46 -17.44 3.67
C MET A 161 -7.20 -18.76 3.50
N LYS A 162 -6.53 -19.81 3.02
CA LYS A 162 -7.14 -21.13 2.85
C LYS A 162 -7.64 -21.71 4.17
N ARG A 163 -6.83 -21.60 5.23
CA ARG A 163 -7.15 -22.13 6.56
C ARG A 163 -8.38 -21.44 7.16
N TYR A 164 -8.43 -20.12 7.03
CA TYR A 164 -9.56 -19.33 7.47
C TYR A 164 -10.82 -19.63 6.64
N ALA A 165 -10.72 -19.68 5.30
CA ALA A 165 -11.83 -20.02 4.42
C ALA A 165 -12.43 -21.41 4.69
N ALA A 166 -11.57 -22.39 4.99
CA ALA A 166 -11.99 -23.74 5.38
C ALA A 166 -12.74 -23.75 6.73
N ALA A 167 -12.37 -22.86 7.66
CA ALA A 167 -13.04 -22.76 8.96
C ALA A 167 -14.35 -21.95 8.91
N SER A 168 -14.44 -20.95 8.02
CA SER A 168 -15.60 -20.06 7.89
C SER A 168 -16.67 -20.57 6.91
N GLY A 169 -16.51 -21.79 6.39
CA GLY A 169 -17.50 -22.43 5.52
C GLY A 169 -17.65 -21.78 4.15
N GLY A 170 -16.60 -21.14 3.64
CA GLY A 170 -16.58 -20.63 2.26
C GLY A 170 -17.46 -19.39 1.99
N THR A 171 -17.89 -18.65 3.00
CA THR A 171 -18.63 -17.38 2.84
C THR A 171 -17.74 -16.21 2.40
N MET A 172 -16.79 -16.46 1.50
CA MET A 172 -15.99 -15.40 0.88
C MET A 172 -16.69 -14.85 -0.34
N THR A 173 -16.94 -13.54 -0.34
CA THR A 173 -17.52 -12.85 -1.49
C THR A 173 -16.46 -12.48 -2.54
N SER A 174 -15.16 -12.45 -2.18
CA SER A 174 -14.01 -12.31 -3.08
C SER A 174 -12.66 -12.55 -2.36
N MET A 175 -11.57 -12.80 -3.11
CA MET A 175 -10.20 -12.89 -2.55
C MET A 175 -9.73 -11.56 -1.91
N ALA A 176 -10.15 -10.42 -2.46
CA ALA A 176 -9.85 -9.10 -1.88
C ALA A 176 -10.51 -8.91 -0.50
N GLY A 177 -11.71 -9.46 -0.30
CA GLY A 177 -12.37 -9.47 1.01
C GLY A 177 -11.59 -10.29 2.05
N ALA A 178 -11.07 -11.46 1.66
CA ALA A 178 -10.26 -12.28 2.57
C ALA A 178 -8.90 -11.67 2.90
N GLU A 179 -8.28 -10.97 1.95
CA GLU A 179 -7.04 -10.24 2.20
C GLU A 179 -7.25 -9.09 3.20
N ALA A 180 -8.34 -8.32 3.05
CA ALA A 180 -8.72 -7.28 4.00
C ALA A 180 -9.06 -7.84 5.39
N GLU A 181 -9.78 -8.96 5.47
CA GLU A 181 -10.10 -9.64 6.73
C GLU A 181 -8.83 -10.10 7.47
N ILE A 182 -7.88 -10.68 6.74
CA ILE A 182 -6.59 -11.11 7.32
C ILE A 182 -5.71 -9.92 7.69
N GLU A 183 -5.67 -8.87 6.88
CA GLU A 183 -4.90 -7.66 7.19
C GLU A 183 -5.41 -6.98 8.46
N GLU A 184 -6.73 -6.94 8.69
CA GLU A 184 -7.31 -6.39 9.92
C GLU A 184 -7.02 -7.28 11.15
N ILE A 185 -7.08 -8.62 11.00
CA ILE A 185 -6.65 -9.55 12.05
C ILE A 185 -5.19 -9.28 12.43
N VAL A 186 -4.29 -9.13 11.44
CA VAL A 186 -2.88 -8.82 11.68
C VAL A 186 -2.71 -7.44 12.35
N ASN A 187 -3.41 -6.41 11.88
CA ASN A 187 -3.28 -5.05 12.42
C ASN A 187 -3.77 -4.96 13.87
N ARG A 188 -4.87 -5.62 14.21
CA ARG A 188 -5.40 -5.64 15.58
C ARG A 188 -4.45 -6.33 16.54
N GLU A 189 -3.92 -7.49 16.14
CA GLU A 189 -2.96 -8.22 16.94
C GLU A 189 -1.65 -7.44 17.07
N THR A 190 -1.12 -6.86 15.99
CA THR A 190 0.10 -6.04 16.08
C THR A 190 -0.07 -4.85 17.04
N ARG A 191 -1.25 -4.21 17.08
CA ARG A 191 -1.56 -3.17 18.09
C ARG A 191 -1.70 -3.70 19.53
N ALA A 192 -2.17 -4.93 19.70
CA ALA A 192 -2.22 -5.59 21.01
C ALA A 192 -0.81 -5.96 21.50
N TRP A 193 0.11 -6.27 20.59
CA TRP A 193 1.50 -6.62 20.91
C TRP A 193 2.39 -5.39 21.16
N ASP A 194 1.98 -4.20 20.70
CA ASP A 194 2.65 -2.93 21.04
C ASP A 194 2.25 -2.39 22.43
N THR A 195 1.20 -2.94 23.06
CA THR A 195 0.71 -2.49 24.39
C THR A 195 1.09 -3.43 25.53
N GLU A 196 1.52 -4.66 25.24
CA GLU A 196 2.09 -5.60 26.21
C GLU A 196 3.53 -5.93 25.82
N ASP A 197 4.46 -5.39 26.62
CA ASP A 197 5.84 -5.83 26.81
C ASP A 197 6.95 -5.12 26.00
N CYS A 198 7.64 -4.24 26.73
CA CYS A 198 8.82 -3.49 26.35
C CYS A 198 10.02 -4.42 26.00
N GLY A 199 10.67 -4.15 24.87
CA GLY A 199 12.14 -4.05 24.81
C GLY A 199 13.01 -5.31 24.71
N GLY A 200 12.48 -6.53 24.78
CA GLY A 200 13.33 -7.73 24.90
C GLY A 200 13.47 -8.64 23.68
N ALA A 201 12.43 -8.79 22.87
CA ALA A 201 12.35 -9.91 21.90
C ALA A 201 12.84 -9.57 20.48
N LEU A 202 12.89 -8.29 20.11
CA LEU A 202 13.30 -7.83 18.77
C LEU A 202 14.80 -8.03 18.47
N THR A 203 15.62 -8.25 19.50
CA THR A 203 17.08 -8.41 19.33
C THR A 203 17.48 -9.86 18.99
N ARG A 204 16.60 -10.85 19.21
CA ARG A 204 16.87 -12.27 18.91
C ARG A 204 16.27 -12.77 17.59
N TRP A 205 15.73 -11.86 16.77
CA TRP A 205 15.41 -12.10 15.35
C TRP A 205 16.61 -11.80 14.41
N ARG A 206 17.76 -11.40 14.96
CA ARG A 206 18.89 -10.83 14.20
C ARG A 206 19.95 -11.79 13.65
N THR A 207 20.00 -13.08 14.01
CA THR A 207 21.21 -13.87 13.70
C THR A 207 21.04 -15.31 13.19
N THR A 208 19.85 -15.90 13.17
CA THR A 208 19.72 -17.33 12.78
C THR A 208 19.11 -17.56 11.39
N GLY A 209 19.06 -16.52 10.55
CA GLY A 209 18.52 -16.61 9.17
C GLY A 209 19.56 -16.65 8.05
N SER A 210 20.86 -16.80 8.34
CA SER A 210 21.91 -16.83 7.29
C SER A 210 23.03 -17.82 7.59
N ALA A 211 22.80 -19.12 7.34
CA ALA A 211 23.86 -20.05 6.95
C ALA A 211 23.25 -21.40 6.51
N GLY A 212 22.96 -21.53 5.23
CA GLY A 212 22.62 -22.80 4.60
C GLY A 212 23.45 -23.02 3.33
N ARG A 213 24.59 -23.72 3.50
CA ARG A 213 25.48 -24.34 2.50
C ARG A 213 26.55 -23.47 1.82
N ALA A 214 27.81 -23.71 2.24
CA ALA A 214 28.96 -23.69 1.35
C ALA A 214 29.83 -24.95 1.56
N ARG A 215 29.91 -25.72 0.46
CA ARG A 215 30.91 -26.72 0.00
C ARG A 215 31.91 -27.33 0.98
N SER A 216 31.96 -28.67 0.94
CA SER A 216 33.13 -29.46 1.31
C SER A 216 34.33 -29.15 0.41
N THR A 217 35.46 -28.80 1.00
CA THR A 217 36.79 -28.97 0.42
C THR A 217 37.66 -29.71 1.43
N ARG A 218 38.10 -30.91 1.04
CA ARG A 218 39.17 -31.65 1.71
C ARG A 218 40.49 -30.90 1.54
N ARG A 219 41.23 -30.67 2.63
CA ARG A 219 42.70 -30.62 2.73
C ARG A 219 43.06 -31.14 4.12
N SER A 220 43.59 -32.35 4.20
CA SER A 220 45.02 -32.65 4.34
C SER A 220 45.58 -32.24 5.70
N ALA A 221 45.78 -33.26 6.52
CA ALA A 221 46.47 -33.20 7.80
C ALA A 221 47.95 -32.82 7.60
N ALA A 222 48.43 -31.93 8.47
CA ALA A 222 49.83 -31.81 8.84
C ALA A 222 49.86 -31.65 10.37
N SER A 223 50.11 -32.75 11.07
CA SER A 223 50.49 -32.78 12.48
C SER A 223 52.00 -32.55 12.55
N GLY A 224 52.39 -31.46 13.20
CA GLY A 224 53.74 -31.30 13.76
C GLY A 224 53.73 -31.75 15.21
N GLY A 225 54.55 -32.76 15.49
CA GLY A 225 54.83 -33.36 16.79
C GLY A 225 55.87 -34.44 16.58
#